data_AF-A0A3D2SQR3-F1
#
_entry.id   AF-A0A3D2SQR3-F1
#
_cell.length_a   1.000
_cell.length_b   1.000
_cell.length_c   1.000
_cell.angle_alpha   90.00
_cell.angle_beta   90.00
_cell.angle_gamma   90.00
#
_symmetry.space_group_name_H-M   'P 1'
#
loop_
_entity.id
_entity.type
_entity.pdbx_description
1 polymer ?
#
loop_
_entity_poly.entity_id
_entity_poly.type
_entity_poly.pdbx_seq_one_letter_code
_entity_poly.pdbx_strand_id
1 'polypeptide(L)'
;EMLYPTSYLKSKGLGKDCALITDGRFSGGSSGLSIGHVSPEAAEGGAIGLVHDGDTIEIDIPNRTIHLNVDDATMAHRRTVQEEKGWHPAEERKRKVSKALKAYAMHTTSAARGAVREV
;
A
#
# COMPACT_ATOMS: atom_id res chain seq x y z
N GLU A 1 -2.49 11.73 -3.79
CA GLU A 1 -1.45 12.03 -2.80
C GLU A 1 -2.09 12.08 -1.45
N MET A 2 -1.38 11.63 -0.42
CA MET A 2 -1.83 11.70 0.96
C MET A 2 -0.90 12.61 1.75
N LEU A 3 -1.40 13.77 2.18
CA LEU A 3 -0.70 14.67 3.11
C LEU A 3 -1.22 14.50 4.55
N TYR A 4 -2.52 14.20 4.69
CA TYR A 4 -3.18 14.14 6.00
C TYR A 4 -2.57 13.10 6.96
N PRO A 5 -2.27 11.85 6.56
CA PRO A 5 -1.69 10.87 7.48
C PRO A 5 -0.34 11.32 8.07
N THR A 6 0.51 11.93 7.24
CA THR A 6 1.85 12.36 7.66
C THR A 6 1.80 13.62 8.53
N SER A 7 0.91 14.58 8.21
CA SER A 7 0.70 15.76 9.05
C SER A 7 0.04 15.43 10.38
N TYR A 8 -0.88 14.45 10.41
CA TYR A 8 -1.53 13.97 11.63
C TYR A 8 -0.50 13.39 12.62
N LEU A 9 0.33 12.42 12.20
CA LEU A 9 1.36 11.84 13.07
C LEU A 9 2.31 12.90 13.62
N LYS A 10 2.74 13.84 12.76
CA LYS A 10 3.59 14.95 13.17
C LYS A 10 2.92 15.79 14.26
N SER A 11 1.65 16.15 14.09
CA SER A 11 0.90 16.94 15.08
C SER A 11 0.72 16.23 16.43
N LYS A 12 0.71 14.89 16.41
CA LYS A 12 0.62 14.05 17.61
C LYS A 12 2.00 13.73 18.22
N GLY A 13 3.08 14.22 17.63
CA GLY A 13 4.45 13.95 18.09
C GLY A 13 4.96 12.54 17.74
N LEU A 14 4.19 11.74 16.99
CA LEU A 14 4.47 10.33 16.71
C LEU A 14 5.33 10.10 15.46
N GLY A 15 5.85 11.16 14.84
CA GLY A 15 6.60 11.06 13.58
C GLY A 15 7.91 10.26 13.67
N LYS A 16 8.42 9.99 14.88
CA LYS A 16 9.58 9.13 15.12
C LYS A 16 9.21 7.72 15.60
N ASP A 17 7.98 7.54 16.05
CA ASP A 17 7.51 6.32 16.70
C ASP A 17 6.67 5.45 15.76
N CYS A 18 6.13 6.04 14.69
CA CYS A 18 5.28 5.35 13.73
C CYS A 18 5.81 5.50 12.31
N ALA A 19 5.85 4.37 11.59
CA ALA A 19 6.05 4.33 10.15
C ALA A 19 4.70 4.39 9.42
N LEU A 20 4.69 4.92 8.20
CA LEU A 20 3.56 4.90 7.29
C LEU A 20 3.96 4.20 5.99
N ILE A 21 3.14 3.25 5.56
CA ILE A 21 3.38 2.45 4.35
C ILE A 21 2.11 2.47 3.49
N THR A 22 2.28 2.61 2.17
CA THR A 22 1.17 2.57 1.20
C THR A 22 1.64 2.16 -0.19
N ASP A 23 0.78 1.48 -0.93
CA ASP A 23 0.90 1.29 -2.39
C ASP A 23 0.58 2.57 -3.19
N GLY A 24 -0.05 3.55 -2.55
CA GLY A 24 -0.25 4.90 -3.07
C GLY A 24 0.99 5.80 -2.92
N ARG A 25 0.77 7.09 -2.67
CA ARG A 25 1.84 8.10 -2.54
C ARG A 25 1.60 9.10 -1.43
N PHE A 26 2.66 9.47 -0.71
CA PHE A 26 2.67 10.57 0.25
C PHE A 26 3.15 11.88 -0.38
N SER A 27 2.88 13.01 0.28
CA SER A 27 3.33 14.33 -0.19
C SER A 27 4.81 14.59 0.09
N GLY A 28 5.47 15.37 -0.77
CA GLY A 28 6.88 15.79 -0.57
C GLY A 28 7.15 16.55 0.74
N GLY A 29 6.12 17.07 1.42
CA GLY A 29 6.22 17.67 2.75
C GLY A 29 6.16 16.67 3.92
N SER A 30 6.22 15.37 3.66
CA SER A 30 6.12 14.32 4.68
C SER A 30 7.38 14.26 5.55
N SER A 31 7.19 13.91 6.82
CA SER A 31 8.26 13.76 7.81
C SER A 31 8.16 12.40 8.49
N GLY A 32 9.28 11.88 9.00
CA GLY A 32 9.33 10.54 9.57
C GLY A 32 9.43 9.45 8.50
N LEU A 33 9.21 8.20 8.89
CA LEU A 33 9.34 7.06 7.99
C LEU A 33 8.07 6.86 7.16
N SER A 34 7.97 7.56 6.02
CA SER A 34 6.82 7.52 5.10
C SER A 34 7.20 6.86 3.78
N ILE A 35 6.70 5.66 3.52
CA ILE A 35 7.08 4.79 2.40
C ILE A 35 5.88 4.64 1.46
N GLY A 36 6.00 5.17 0.25
CA GLY A 36 4.99 5.03 -0.80
C GLY A 36 5.43 4.07 -1.91
N HIS A 37 4.55 3.89 -2.90
CA HIS A 37 4.80 3.11 -4.12
C HIS A 37 5.13 1.64 -3.87
N VAL A 38 4.67 1.07 -2.75
CA VAL A 38 4.82 -0.37 -2.49
C VAL A 38 4.18 -1.14 -3.64
N SER A 39 4.97 -2.02 -4.24
CA SER A 39 4.62 -2.76 -5.44
C SER A 39 4.99 -4.25 -5.27
N PRO A 40 4.19 -5.21 -5.77
CA PRO A 40 2.87 -5.02 -6.40
C PRO A 40 1.86 -4.36 -5.44
N GLU A 41 0.91 -3.59 -5.98
CA GLU A 41 -0.10 -2.93 -5.15
C GLU A 41 -1.09 -3.95 -4.56
N ALA A 42 -1.90 -3.55 -3.57
CA ALA A 42 -2.89 -4.46 -2.99
C ALA A 42 -3.87 -5.00 -4.05
N ALA A 43 -4.28 -4.17 -5.01
CA ALA A 43 -5.20 -4.59 -6.09
C ALA A 43 -4.55 -5.55 -7.10
N GLU A 44 -3.23 -5.60 -7.18
CA GLU A 44 -2.45 -6.54 -8.02
C GLU A 44 -2.11 -7.84 -7.26
N GLY A 45 -2.54 -7.97 -6.00
CA GLY A 45 -2.22 -9.13 -5.18
C GLY A 45 -0.87 -9.07 -4.49
N GLY A 46 -0.32 -7.88 -4.28
CA GLY A 46 0.90 -7.69 -3.50
C GLY A 46 0.74 -8.06 -2.02
N ALA A 47 1.86 -8.35 -1.35
CA ALA A 47 1.88 -8.74 0.06
C ALA A 47 1.25 -7.67 0.99
N ILE A 48 1.27 -6.40 0.60
CA ILE A 48 0.61 -5.31 1.34
C ILE A 48 -0.90 -5.54 1.50
N GLY A 49 -1.54 -6.22 0.56
CA GLY A 49 -2.96 -6.59 0.64
C GLY A 49 -3.26 -7.77 1.57
N LEU A 50 -2.23 -8.41 2.14
CA LEU A 50 -2.35 -9.54 3.08
C LEU A 50 -1.98 -9.17 4.52
N VAL A 51 -1.59 -7.92 4.77
CA VAL A 51 -1.25 -7.41 6.10
C VAL A 51 -2.51 -7.35 6.97
N HIS A 52 -2.43 -7.89 8.18
CA HIS A 52 -3.48 -7.81 9.19
C HIS A 52 -2.98 -7.03 10.41
N ASP A 53 -3.92 -6.50 11.19
CA ASP A 53 -3.60 -5.79 12.43
C ASP A 53 -2.81 -6.70 13.39
N GLY A 54 -1.73 -6.16 13.95
CA GLY A 54 -0.83 -6.88 14.86
C GLY A 54 0.34 -7.59 14.19
N ASP A 55 0.39 -7.66 12.85
CA ASP A 55 1.56 -8.19 12.15
C ASP A 55 2.79 -7.30 12.39
N THR A 56 3.97 -7.92 12.46
CA THR A 56 5.23 -7.19 12.57
C THR A 56 5.76 -6.87 11.17
N ILE A 57 6.06 -5.59 10.94
CA ILE A 57 6.75 -5.13 9.72
C ILE A 57 8.12 -4.60 10.11
N GLU A 58 9.16 -5.25 9.60
CA GLU A 58 10.54 -4.88 9.82
C GLU A 58 11.01 -3.96 8.68
N ILE A 59 11.57 -2.80 9.03
CA ILE A 59 12.09 -1.85 8.06
C ILE A 59 13.57 -1.61 8.35
N ASP A 60 14.42 -2.01 7.42
CA ASP A 60 15.86 -1.84 7.50
C ASP A 60 16.33 -0.86 6.43
N ILE A 61 16.63 0.37 6.84
CA ILE A 61 17.07 1.45 5.96
C ILE A 61 18.48 1.19 5.40
N PRO A 62 19.50 0.83 6.21
CA PRO A 62 20.82 0.47 5.69
C PRO A 62 20.78 -0.63 4.61
N ASN A 63 20.00 -1.69 4.83
CA ASN A 63 19.90 -2.81 3.90
C ASN A 63 18.83 -2.62 2.82
N ARG A 64 18.03 -1.55 2.90
CA ARG A 64 16.94 -1.21 1.96
C ARG A 64 15.90 -2.31 1.85
N THR A 65 15.50 -2.89 2.98
CA THR A 65 14.49 -3.95 3.03
C THR A 65 13.27 -3.55 3.84
N ILE A 66 12.13 -4.11 3.46
CA ILE A 66 10.87 -4.06 4.20
C ILE A 66 10.36 -5.49 4.20
N HIS A 67 10.19 -6.08 5.38
CA HIS A 67 9.78 -7.47 5.53
C HIS A 67 8.53 -7.56 6.41
N LEU A 68 7.49 -8.20 5.89
CA LEU A 68 6.33 -8.60 6.67
C LEU A 68 6.70 -9.90 7.40
N ASN A 69 6.99 -9.81 8.70
CA ASN A 69 7.44 -10.92 9.52
C ASN A 69 6.22 -11.78 9.94
N VAL A 70 5.73 -12.54 8.97
CA VAL A 70 4.65 -13.52 9.08
C VAL A 70 5.13 -14.78 8.39
N ASP A 71 4.92 -15.94 9.00
CA ASP A 71 5.39 -17.20 8.46
C ASP A 71 4.73 -17.56 7.12
N ASP A 72 5.44 -18.35 6.32
CA ASP A 72 5.01 -18.71 4.96
C ASP A 72 3.67 -19.45 4.93
N ALA A 73 3.37 -20.27 5.93
CA ALA A 73 2.12 -21.03 5.98
C ALA A 73 0.92 -20.09 6.21
N THR A 74 1.06 -19.14 7.12
CA THR A 74 0.06 -18.08 7.34
C THR A 74 -0.11 -17.21 6.11
N MET A 75 0.99 -16.77 5.48
CA MET A 75 0.93 -15.96 4.25
C MET A 75 0.26 -16.70 3.09
N ALA A 76 0.56 -17.98 2.91
CA ALA A 76 -0.07 -18.84 1.90
C ALA A 76 -1.58 -18.99 2.16
N HIS A 77 -1.97 -19.25 3.42
CA HIS A 77 -3.38 -19.34 3.79
C HIS A 77 -4.14 -18.04 3.52
N ARG A 78 -3.59 -16.89 3.95
CA ARG A 78 -4.20 -15.58 3.70
C ARG A 78 -4.33 -15.30 2.21
N ARG A 79 -3.33 -15.67 1.41
CA ARG A 79 -3.38 -15.53 -0.05
C ARG A 79 -4.53 -16.33 -0.65
N THR A 80 -4.69 -17.62 -0.29
CA THR A 80 -5.80 -18.43 -0.79
C THR A 80 -7.15 -17.81 -0.45
N VAL A 81 -7.35 -17.40 0.80
CA VAL A 81 -8.59 -16.75 1.25
C VAL A 81 -8.84 -15.42 0.50
N GLN A 82 -7.80 -14.64 0.24
CA GLN A 82 -7.93 -13.37 -0.46
C GLN A 82 -8.18 -13.55 -1.97
N GLU A 83 -7.60 -14.57 -2.59
CA GLU A 83 -7.85 -14.93 -3.99
C GLU A 83 -9.30 -15.36 -4.21
N GLU A 84 -9.91 -16.10 -3.27
CA GLU A 84 -11.33 -16.45 -3.31
C GLU A 84 -12.25 -15.22 -3.18
N LYS A 85 -11.85 -14.24 -2.36
CA LYS A 85 -12.60 -12.97 -2.19
C LYS A 85 -12.41 -12.00 -3.35
N GLY A 86 -11.29 -12.10 -4.05
CA GLY A 86 -10.85 -11.16 -5.09
C GLY A 86 -10.04 -9.98 -4.56
N TRP A 87 -9.23 -9.39 -5.43
CA TRP A 87 -8.35 -8.25 -5.13
C TRP A 87 -9.04 -6.91 -5.38
N HIS A 88 -10.11 -6.68 -4.62
CA HIS A 88 -10.87 -5.44 -4.65
C HIS A 88 -11.30 -5.07 -3.22
N PRO A 89 -11.79 -3.84 -2.98
CA PRO A 89 -12.25 -3.43 -1.66
C PRO A 89 -13.32 -4.39 -1.14
N ALA A 90 -13.22 -4.72 0.15
CA ALA A 90 -14.21 -5.55 0.83
C ALA A 90 -15.59 -4.87 0.91
N GLU A 91 -15.59 -3.54 1.09
CA GLU A 91 -16.81 -2.75 1.18
C GLU A 91 -17.10 -1.96 -0.11
N GLU A 92 -18.39 -1.80 -0.40
CA GLU A 92 -18.82 -0.94 -1.50
C GLU A 92 -18.50 0.52 -1.19
N ARG A 93 -17.57 1.09 -1.97
CA ARG A 93 -17.20 2.51 -1.87
C ARG A 93 -18.16 3.34 -2.70
N LYS A 94 -19.04 4.12 -2.05
CA LYS A 94 -19.90 5.12 -2.71
C LYS A 94 -19.05 6.26 -3.30
N ARG A 95 -18.51 6.05 -4.50
CA ARG A 95 -17.71 7.03 -5.24
C ARG A 95 -18.11 7.11 -6.71
N LYS A 96 -18.14 8.31 -7.26
CA LYS A 96 -18.32 8.52 -8.70
C LYS A 96 -16.98 8.32 -9.42
N VAL A 97 -16.79 7.17 -10.05
CA VAL A 97 -15.60 6.88 -10.87
C VAL A 97 -15.85 7.34 -12.31
N SER A 98 -15.12 8.36 -12.75
CA SER A 98 -15.23 8.90 -14.11
C SER A 98 -14.76 7.89 -15.16
N LYS A 99 -15.21 8.05 -16.42
CA LYS A 99 -14.71 7.23 -17.55
C LYS A 99 -13.19 7.30 -17.69
N ALA A 100 -12.60 8.48 -17.47
CA ALA A 100 -11.15 8.68 -17.51
C ALA A 100 -10.42 7.86 -16.45
N LEU A 101 -10.92 7.81 -15.20
CA LEU A 101 -10.32 7.00 -14.14
C LEU A 101 -10.46 5.50 -14.40
N LYS A 102 -11.58 5.06 -14.99
CA LYS A 102 -11.74 3.67 -15.42
C LYS A 102 -10.73 3.30 -16.51
N ALA A 103 -10.56 4.16 -17.51
CA ALA A 103 -9.56 3.98 -18.57
C ALA A 103 -8.14 3.96 -18.00
N TYR A 104 -7.80 4.87 -17.08
CA TYR A 104 -6.51 4.88 -16.40
C TYR A 104 -6.25 3.56 -15.67
N ALA A 105 -7.19 3.08 -14.84
CA ALA A 105 -7.04 1.84 -14.10
C ALA A 105 -6.88 0.59 -14.98
N MET A 106 -7.42 0.59 -16.20
CA MET A 106 -7.27 -0.54 -17.14
C MET A 106 -5.89 -0.59 -17.82
N HIS A 107 -5.17 0.53 -17.87
CA HIS A 107 -3.96 0.67 -18.69
C HIS A 107 -2.72 1.08 -17.91
N THR A 108 -2.87 1.56 -16.69
CA THR A 108 -1.72 1.98 -15.88
C THR A 108 -0.92 0.76 -15.44
N THR A 109 0.39 0.92 -15.46
CA THR A 109 1.34 -0.07 -14.98
C THR A 109 1.63 0.14 -13.49
N SER A 110 2.21 -0.85 -12.85
CA SER A 110 2.72 -0.75 -11.48
C SER A 110 3.57 0.51 -11.25
N ALA A 111 3.51 1.07 -10.04
CA ALA A 111 4.33 2.22 -9.63
C ALA A 111 5.84 1.93 -9.76
N ALA A 112 6.27 0.68 -9.62
CA ALA A 112 7.64 0.24 -9.89
C ALA A 112 8.11 0.48 -11.33
N ARG A 113 7.17 0.60 -12.28
CA ARG A 113 7.41 0.94 -13.70
C ARG A 113 7.09 2.41 -14.02
N GLY A 114 6.91 3.24 -13.00
CA GLY A 114 6.60 4.67 -13.15
C GLY A 114 5.14 4.99 -13.44
N ALA A 115 4.22 4.03 -13.24
CA ALA A 115 2.79 4.20 -13.51
C ALA A 115 2.47 4.68 -14.93
N VAL A 116 3.31 4.30 -15.91
CA VAL A 116 3.07 4.59 -17.33
C VAL A 116 1.82 3.88 -17.83
N ARG A 117 1.29 4.33 -18.97
CA ARG A 117 0.13 3.73 -19.60
C ARG A 117 0.58 2.78 -20.71
N GLU A 118 0.16 1.52 -20.65
CA GLU A 118 0.28 0.54 -21.74
C GLU A 118 -1.07 0.43 -22.46
N VAL A 119 -1.10 0.75 -23.76
CA VAL A 119 -2.31 0.87 -24.58
C VAL A 119 -2.22 -0.05 -25.79
#